data_AF-A0A7X9PF46-F1
#
_entry.id   AF-A0A7X9PF46-F1
#
_cell.length_a   1.000
_cell.length_b   1.000
_cell.length_c   1.000
_cell.angle_alpha   90.00
_cell.angle_beta   90.00
_cell.angle_gamma   90.00
#
_symmetry.space_group_name_H-M   'P 1'
#
loop_
_entity.id
_entity.type
_entity.pdbx_description
1 polymer ?
#
loop_
_entity_poly.entity_id
_entity_poly.type
_entity_poly.pdbx_seq_one_letter_code
_entity_poly.pdbx_strand_id
1 'polypeptide(L)'
;MGKTLNIAGEEMQPFKKVIFIGTALLLIAVLFTTAQADYLGPNRVIVTYETIYQRQACRFVDVRDPAGPGVCACTMTVYTSPTGSCPGSVDSHYFHTDVCGWSSENPDCTDAGLDSISGPSSSIQSCSLGDQACTAVVIEHRTTLAAATVSGAITCSTPGQNGWCVGPAVLNVSGSEPLSGYSILTLEGTRNGESFACPGDHCSNVPLSEGSNDFQFWAISSYGDSSAMGSA
;
A
#
# COMPACT_ATOMS: atom_id res chain seq x y z
N MET A 1 47.17 -28.26 38.49
CA MET A 1 47.23 -26.79 38.61
C MET A 1 46.91 -26.19 37.25
N GLY A 2 45.93 -25.28 37.17
CA GLY A 2 45.64 -24.47 35.98
C GLY A 2 44.31 -24.74 35.26
N LYS A 3 43.23 -24.07 35.70
CA LYS A 3 41.91 -23.88 35.06
C LYS A 3 42.01 -22.88 33.88
N THR A 4 41.41 -23.12 32.69
CA THR A 4 40.03 -22.82 32.18
C THR A 4 39.74 -21.36 31.73
N LEU A 5 39.21 -21.17 30.50
CA LEU A 5 37.98 -20.39 30.12
C LEU A 5 37.77 -20.41 28.57
N ASN A 6 36.81 -21.16 28.03
CA ASN A 6 35.40 -20.84 27.65
C ASN A 6 35.22 -19.85 26.48
N ILE A 7 34.39 -20.20 25.47
CA ILE A 7 33.06 -19.61 25.15
C ILE A 7 32.21 -20.64 24.36
N ALA A 8 30.90 -20.68 24.68
CA ALA A 8 29.80 -21.58 24.29
C ALA A 8 29.41 -21.50 22.79
N GLY A 9 28.75 -22.49 22.14
CA GLY A 9 27.50 -23.21 22.50
C GLY A 9 26.31 -22.28 22.24
N GLU A 10 25.35 -22.55 21.35
CA GLU A 10 24.41 -23.68 21.38
C GLU A 10 23.74 -23.92 20.00
N GLU A 11 23.66 -25.18 19.57
CA GLU A 11 22.58 -25.70 18.70
C GLU A 11 21.82 -26.81 19.45
N MET A 12 20.50 -26.63 19.51
CA MET A 12 19.40 -27.61 19.42
C MET A 12 19.43 -28.91 20.24
N GLN A 13 18.41 -29.11 21.10
CA GLN A 13 17.80 -30.43 21.34
C GLN A 13 16.28 -30.35 21.67
N PRO A 14 15.44 -31.30 21.18
CA PRO A 14 14.00 -31.40 21.45
C PRO A 14 13.66 -32.53 22.45
N PHE A 15 12.65 -32.35 23.32
CA PHE A 15 11.93 -33.41 24.07
C PHE A 15 10.93 -32.71 25.03
N LYS A 16 9.74 -33.19 25.43
CA LYS A 16 9.10 -34.51 25.45
C LYS A 16 7.60 -34.32 25.77
N LYS A 17 6.73 -35.11 25.11
CA LYS A 17 5.30 -35.25 25.41
C LYS A 17 5.11 -35.73 26.86
N VAL A 18 4.21 -35.11 27.62
CA VAL A 18 3.68 -35.69 28.86
C VAL A 18 2.15 -35.59 28.82
N ILE A 19 1.53 -36.78 28.77
CA ILE A 19 0.09 -37.03 28.87
C ILE A 19 -0.25 -37.10 30.37
N PHE A 20 -1.25 -36.34 30.82
CA PHE A 20 -1.93 -36.58 32.10
C PHE A 20 -3.40 -36.90 31.84
N ILE A 21 -3.79 -38.13 32.19
CA ILE A 21 -5.17 -38.60 32.24
C ILE A 21 -5.72 -38.19 33.61
N GLY A 22 -6.75 -37.34 33.60
CA GLY A 22 -7.52 -36.97 34.79
C GLY A 22 -8.96 -36.69 34.36
N THR A 23 -9.83 -37.67 34.55
CA THR A 23 -11.26 -37.58 34.28
C THR A 23 -11.93 -36.58 35.22
N ALA A 24 -12.40 -35.46 34.68
CA ALA A 24 -13.43 -34.62 35.26
C ALA A 24 -14.46 -34.32 34.17
N LEU A 25 -15.62 -34.96 34.25
CA LEU A 25 -16.80 -34.65 33.44
C LEU A 25 -17.29 -33.25 33.85
N LEU A 26 -16.83 -32.23 33.13
CA LEU A 26 -17.37 -30.88 33.22
C LEU A 26 -18.45 -30.76 32.14
N LEU A 27 -19.71 -30.68 32.56
CA LEU A 27 -20.84 -30.25 31.73
C LEU A 27 -20.55 -28.83 31.21
N ILE A 28 -19.97 -28.71 30.02
CA ILE A 28 -19.87 -27.44 29.31
C ILE A 28 -21.23 -27.23 28.64
N ALA A 29 -22.09 -26.44 29.30
CA ALA A 29 -23.16 -25.76 28.60
C ALA A 29 -22.49 -24.78 27.63
N VAL A 30 -22.43 -25.14 26.34
CA VAL A 30 -22.05 -24.21 25.29
C VAL A 30 -23.19 -23.19 25.21
N LEU A 31 -23.04 -22.09 25.94
CA LEU A 31 -23.78 -20.87 25.65
C LEU A 31 -23.32 -20.45 24.26
N PHE A 32 -24.14 -20.72 23.25
CA PHE A 32 -23.99 -20.10 21.94
C PHE A 32 -24.33 -18.62 22.09
N THR A 33 -23.41 -17.84 22.66
CA THR A 33 -23.40 -16.41 22.43
C THR A 33 -22.98 -16.26 20.98
N THR A 34 -23.91 -15.87 20.11
CA THR A 34 -23.54 -15.37 18.78
C THR A 34 -22.66 -14.15 19.03
N ALA A 35 -21.35 -14.36 19.02
CA ALA A 35 -20.40 -13.26 19.01
C ALA A 35 -20.61 -12.55 17.68
N GLN A 36 -21.25 -11.37 17.73
CA GLN A 36 -21.22 -10.45 16.60
C GLN A 36 -19.76 -10.14 16.33
N ALA A 37 -19.32 -10.24 15.08
CA ALA A 37 -18.00 -9.74 14.75
C ALA A 37 -17.99 -8.22 15.01
N ASP A 38 -16.91 -7.70 15.58
CA ASP A 38 -16.74 -6.25 15.66
C ASP A 38 -16.78 -5.69 14.23
N TYR A 39 -17.52 -4.60 14.01
CA TYR A 39 -17.55 -3.91 12.73
C TYR A 39 -16.15 -3.41 12.37
N LEU A 40 -15.54 -3.98 11.33
CA LEU A 40 -14.17 -3.64 10.90
C LEU A 40 -14.15 -2.51 9.86
N GLY A 41 -15.23 -2.33 9.12
CA GLY A 41 -15.30 -1.51 7.91
C GLY A 41 -14.56 -2.13 6.72
N PRO A 42 -14.63 -1.48 5.54
CA PRO A 42 -13.90 -1.93 4.37
C PRO A 42 -12.38 -1.83 4.56
N ASN A 43 -11.66 -2.91 4.27
CA ASN A 43 -10.20 -2.93 4.34
C ASN A 43 -9.60 -3.68 3.15
N ARG A 44 -9.49 -2.97 2.02
CA ARG A 44 -9.14 -3.56 0.72
C ARG A 44 -8.00 -2.87 0.00
N VAL A 45 -6.99 -2.46 0.74
CA VAL A 45 -5.76 -1.88 0.15
C VAL A 45 -4.74 -2.99 -0.02
N ILE A 46 -4.41 -3.31 -1.26
CA ILE A 46 -3.30 -4.20 -1.59
C ILE A 46 -2.08 -3.35 -1.85
N VAL A 47 -0.97 -3.72 -1.19
CA VAL A 47 0.34 -3.11 -1.40
C VAL A 47 1.19 -4.08 -2.22
N THR A 48 1.67 -3.61 -3.37
CA THR A 48 2.62 -4.33 -4.22
C THR A 48 3.90 -3.51 -4.33
N TYR A 49 5.00 -4.18 -4.65
CA TYR A 49 6.31 -3.55 -4.76
C TYR A 49 6.87 -3.80 -6.14
N GLU A 50 7.35 -2.73 -6.78
CA GLU A 50 8.12 -2.80 -8.01
C GLU A 50 9.55 -2.36 -7.74
N THR A 51 10.53 -3.08 -8.28
CA THR A 51 11.93 -2.66 -8.24
C THR A 51 12.29 -2.03 -9.57
N ILE A 52 12.65 -0.75 -9.54
CA ILE A 52 13.19 -0.05 -10.69
C ILE A 52 14.66 0.31 -10.44
N TYR A 53 15.37 0.66 -11.51
CA TYR A 53 16.77 1.04 -11.46
C TYR A 53 16.93 2.48 -11.90
N GLN A 54 17.47 3.30 -11.00
CA GLN A 54 17.65 4.73 -11.22
C GLN A 54 19.04 5.19 -10.79
N ARG A 55 19.45 6.31 -11.38
CA ARG A 55 20.66 7.07 -11.02
C ARG A 55 20.38 8.56 -11.14
N GLN A 56 21.14 9.36 -10.42
CA GLN A 56 21.13 10.81 -10.56
C GLN A 56 22.22 11.23 -11.56
N ALA A 57 21.81 11.94 -12.61
CA ALA A 57 22.70 12.50 -13.62
C ALA A 57 23.00 13.96 -13.27
N CYS A 58 24.26 14.25 -13.00
CA CYS A 58 24.79 15.56 -12.66
C CYS A 58 25.51 16.14 -13.87
N ARG A 59 24.85 17.03 -14.59
CA ARG A 59 25.34 17.60 -15.83
C ARG A 59 26.07 18.91 -15.58
N PHE A 60 27.30 18.98 -16.09
CA PHE A 60 28.16 20.15 -16.12
C PHE A 60 28.33 20.60 -17.56
N VAL A 61 28.37 21.91 -17.77
CA VAL A 61 28.58 22.51 -19.08
C VAL A 61 29.70 23.52 -18.97
N ASP A 62 30.73 23.33 -19.77
CA ASP A 62 31.76 24.33 -20.00
C ASP A 62 31.45 25.06 -21.31
N VAL A 63 31.48 26.39 -21.27
CA VAL A 63 31.26 27.25 -22.44
C VAL A 63 32.44 28.18 -22.58
N ARG A 64 32.96 28.26 -23.81
CA ARG A 64 34.11 29.07 -24.21
C ARG A 64 33.72 30.03 -25.31
N ASP A 65 34.13 31.29 -25.18
CA ASP A 65 33.92 32.33 -26.20
C ASP A 65 35.30 32.89 -26.63
N PRO A 66 36.08 32.15 -27.44
CA PRO A 66 37.34 32.66 -27.96
C PRO A 66 37.11 33.86 -28.89
N ALA A 67 38.07 34.77 -28.97
CA ALA A 67 38.00 35.93 -29.85
C ALA A 67 38.03 35.50 -31.33
N GLY A 68 36.87 35.28 -31.94
CA GLY A 68 36.72 34.66 -33.26
C GLY A 68 35.28 34.23 -33.55
N PRO A 69 35.01 33.47 -34.63
CA PRO A 69 33.65 33.24 -35.13
C PRO A 69 32.86 32.12 -34.44
N GLY A 70 33.19 31.68 -33.22
CA GLY A 70 32.44 30.59 -32.62
C GLY A 70 32.58 30.42 -31.11
N VAL A 71 31.47 30.02 -30.49
CA VAL A 71 31.39 29.59 -29.09
C VAL A 71 31.63 28.07 -29.04
N CYS A 72 32.58 27.62 -28.23
CA CYS A 72 32.78 26.19 -27.93
C CYS A 72 31.91 25.82 -26.72
N ALA A 73 31.28 24.66 -26.74
CA ALA A 73 30.61 24.12 -25.56
C ALA A 73 30.94 22.63 -25.39
N CYS A 74 31.11 22.20 -24.14
CA CYS A 74 31.30 20.81 -23.79
C CYS A 74 30.39 20.43 -22.62
N THR A 75 29.84 19.23 -22.67
CA THR A 75 28.96 18.71 -21.62
C THR A 75 29.56 17.43 -21.04
N MET A 76 29.65 17.37 -19.72
CA MET A 76 29.99 16.15 -18.99
C MET A 76 28.85 15.78 -18.03
N THR A 77 28.60 14.48 -17.88
CA THR A 77 27.62 13.97 -16.91
C THR A 77 28.32 13.05 -15.91
N VAL A 78 28.20 13.36 -14.63
CA VAL A 78 28.63 12.49 -13.53
C VAL A 78 27.39 11.78 -12.97
N TYR A 79 27.47 10.47 -12.77
CA TYR A 79 26.37 9.69 -12.20
C TYR A 79 26.60 9.43 -10.72
N THR A 80 25.59 9.70 -9.90
CA THR A 80 25.55 9.39 -8.47
C THR A 80 24.30 8.60 -8.12
N SER A 81 24.17 8.13 -6.87
CA SER A 81 22.93 7.50 -6.42
C SER A 81 21.75 8.50 -6.50
N PRO A 82 20.50 8.03 -6.68
CA PRO A 82 19.29 8.86 -6.73
C PRO A 82 19.03 9.72 -5.48
N THR A 83 19.57 9.30 -4.34
CA THR A 83 19.47 10.03 -3.05
C THR A 83 20.75 10.81 -2.72
N GLY A 84 21.76 10.72 -3.58
CA GLY A 84 23.04 11.40 -3.40
C GLY A 84 23.01 12.85 -3.89
N SER A 85 23.95 13.65 -3.42
CA SER A 85 24.14 15.01 -3.93
C SER A 85 25.07 15.00 -5.14
N CYS A 86 24.79 15.86 -6.12
CA CYS A 86 25.75 16.13 -7.18
C CYS A 86 27.02 16.76 -6.60
N PRO A 87 28.20 16.45 -7.15
CA PRO A 87 29.43 17.11 -6.73
C PRO A 87 29.34 18.62 -7.01
N GLY A 88 29.87 19.45 -6.12
CA GLY A 88 29.81 20.92 -6.24
C GLY A 88 30.69 21.48 -7.36
N SER A 89 31.70 20.72 -7.78
CA SER A 89 32.54 21.02 -8.92
C SER A 89 33.04 19.71 -9.55
N VAL A 90 33.52 19.81 -10.77
CA VAL A 90 34.24 18.76 -11.47
C VAL A 90 35.60 19.31 -11.89
N ASP A 91 36.58 18.43 -11.95
CA ASP A 91 37.93 18.84 -12.33
C ASP A 91 37.98 19.24 -13.81
N SER A 92 38.69 20.32 -14.08
CA SER A 92 38.82 20.89 -15.41
C SER A 92 39.50 19.95 -16.40
N HIS A 93 40.35 19.03 -15.93
CA HIS A 93 41.05 18.08 -16.80
C HIS A 93 40.14 17.07 -17.51
N TYR A 94 38.88 16.92 -17.08
CA TYR A 94 37.93 16.02 -17.75
C TYR A 94 37.28 16.65 -19.01
N PHE A 95 37.45 17.95 -19.22
CA PHE A 95 37.00 18.66 -20.40
C PHE A 95 38.17 18.80 -21.37
N HIS A 96 38.39 17.76 -22.17
CA HIS A 96 39.43 17.76 -23.20
C HIS A 96 38.84 17.41 -24.57
N THR A 97 39.62 17.70 -25.61
CA THR A 97 39.22 17.61 -27.03
C THR A 97 38.52 16.31 -27.40
N ASP A 98 39.04 15.16 -26.93
CA ASP A 98 38.46 13.84 -27.21
C ASP A 98 37.08 13.64 -26.55
N VAL A 99 36.85 14.15 -25.34
CA VAL A 99 35.54 14.05 -24.64
C VAL A 99 34.54 15.02 -25.25
N CYS A 100 35.01 16.20 -25.62
CA CYS A 100 34.16 17.29 -26.11
C CYS A 100 33.90 17.23 -27.61
N GLY A 101 34.58 16.33 -28.34
CA GLY A 101 34.47 16.22 -29.79
C GLY A 101 34.96 17.48 -30.53
N TRP A 102 35.81 18.27 -29.89
CA TRP A 102 36.39 19.47 -30.49
C TRP A 102 37.39 19.02 -31.56
N SER A 103 37.02 19.20 -32.83
CA SER A 103 37.87 18.81 -33.95
C SER A 103 39.03 19.79 -34.11
N SER A 104 40.12 19.33 -34.74
CA SER A 104 41.23 20.19 -35.18
C SER A 104 40.83 21.29 -36.18
N GLU A 105 39.58 21.28 -36.66
CA GLU A 105 39.01 22.32 -37.52
C GLU A 105 38.61 23.58 -36.73
N ASN A 106 38.55 23.49 -35.39
CA ASN A 106 38.39 24.64 -34.50
C ASN A 106 39.51 24.65 -33.44
N PRO A 107 40.75 25.02 -33.82
CA PRO A 107 41.92 25.01 -32.94
C PRO A 107 41.77 25.95 -31.73
N ASP A 108 40.90 26.95 -31.82
CA ASP A 108 40.59 27.85 -30.71
C ASP A 108 39.90 27.13 -29.54
N CYS A 109 39.27 25.97 -29.79
CA CYS A 109 38.71 25.11 -28.74
C CYS A 109 39.71 24.07 -28.21
N THR A 110 40.83 23.78 -28.90
CA THR A 110 41.70 22.63 -28.54
C THR A 110 42.84 22.97 -27.58
N ASP A 111 43.36 24.20 -27.61
CA ASP A 111 44.59 24.59 -26.89
C ASP A 111 44.36 25.54 -25.71
N ALA A 112 43.12 25.93 -25.45
CA ALA A 112 42.81 26.97 -24.50
C ALA A 112 42.09 26.37 -23.28
N GLY A 113 42.69 26.52 -22.10
CA GLY A 113 42.13 26.03 -20.83
C GLY A 113 40.71 26.55 -20.53
N LEU A 114 40.09 26.04 -19.46
CA LEU A 114 38.67 26.30 -19.19
C LEU A 114 38.36 27.74 -18.78
N ASP A 115 37.28 28.30 -19.33
CA ASP A 115 36.86 29.68 -19.06
C ASP A 115 35.71 29.75 -18.02
N SER A 116 34.70 28.88 -18.11
CA SER A 116 33.58 28.86 -17.15
C SER A 116 32.81 27.53 -17.12
N ILE A 117 33.09 26.70 -16.12
CA ILE A 117 32.26 25.53 -15.82
C ILE A 117 30.99 26.00 -15.10
N SER A 118 29.84 25.67 -15.66
CA SER A 118 28.52 25.85 -15.06
C SER A 118 27.90 24.51 -14.66
N GLY A 119 27.10 24.52 -13.60
CA GLY A 119 26.42 23.33 -13.07
C GLY A 119 26.75 23.04 -11.59
N PRO A 120 26.37 21.85 -11.07
CA PRO A 120 25.60 20.83 -11.77
C PRO A 120 24.12 21.19 -11.91
N SER A 121 23.54 20.88 -13.07
CA SER A 121 22.10 20.60 -13.15
C SER A 121 21.88 19.11 -12.88
N SER A 122 20.83 18.75 -12.14
CA SER A 122 20.57 17.36 -11.74
C SER A 122 19.25 16.84 -12.31
N SER A 123 19.22 15.54 -12.63
CA SER A 123 18.00 14.83 -13.02
C SER A 123 18.06 13.37 -12.60
N ILE A 124 16.92 12.76 -12.28
CA ILE A 124 16.82 11.31 -12.07
C ILE A 124 16.57 10.64 -13.42
N GLN A 125 17.34 9.60 -13.73
CA GLN A 125 17.26 8.85 -14.97
C GLN A 125 17.15 7.36 -14.70
N SER A 126 16.45 6.64 -15.58
CA SER A 126 16.47 5.17 -15.61
C SER A 126 17.84 4.65 -16.03
N CYS A 127 18.25 3.53 -15.47
CA CYS A 127 19.50 2.84 -15.81
C CYS A 127 19.33 1.32 -15.72
N SER A 128 20.33 0.57 -16.17
CA SER A 128 20.35 -0.89 -16.13
C SER A 128 21.29 -1.41 -15.04
N LEU A 129 21.05 -2.64 -14.59
CA LEU A 129 21.93 -3.30 -13.62
C LEU A 129 23.36 -3.38 -14.17
N GLY A 130 24.32 -2.82 -13.43
CA GLY A 130 25.73 -2.73 -13.84
C GLY A 130 26.15 -1.35 -14.35
N ASP A 131 25.20 -0.46 -14.67
CA ASP A 131 25.51 0.93 -15.01
C ASP A 131 26.10 1.68 -13.80
N GLN A 132 26.99 2.64 -14.08
CA GLN A 132 27.61 3.47 -13.05
C GLN A 132 26.57 4.16 -12.17
N ALA A 133 26.75 4.01 -10.85
CA ALA A 133 25.91 4.57 -9.80
C ALA A 133 24.41 4.22 -9.92
N CYS A 134 24.08 3.19 -10.68
CA CYS A 134 22.73 2.68 -10.80
C CYS A 134 22.35 1.92 -9.54
N THR A 135 21.26 2.34 -8.89
CA THR A 135 20.78 1.72 -7.67
C THR A 135 19.35 1.24 -7.84
N ALA A 136 19.03 0.10 -7.22
CA ALA A 136 17.67 -0.39 -7.11
C ALA A 136 16.87 0.53 -6.19
N VAL A 137 15.71 0.97 -6.66
CA VAL A 137 14.72 1.74 -5.92
C VAL A 137 13.45 0.91 -5.87
N VAL A 138 12.94 0.67 -4.66
CA VAL A 138 11.68 -0.03 -4.46
C VAL A 138 10.56 1.01 -4.45
N ILE A 139 9.65 0.89 -5.41
CA ILE A 139 8.45 1.70 -5.48
C ILE A 139 7.28 0.90 -4.90
N GLU A 140 6.53 1.56 -4.03
CA GLU A 140 5.31 1.02 -3.47
C GLU A 140 4.11 1.39 -4.33
N HIS A 141 3.32 0.40 -4.73
CA HIS A 141 2.07 0.57 -5.45
C HIS A 141 0.89 0.13 -4.58
N ARG A 142 -0.03 1.08 -4.35
CA ARG A 142 -1.26 0.84 -3.60
C ARG A 142 -2.43 0.73 -4.55
N THR A 143 -3.19 -0.35 -4.44
CA THR A 143 -4.44 -0.56 -5.19
C THR A 143 -5.56 -0.81 -4.21
N THR A 144 -6.64 -0.05 -4.31
CA THR A 144 -7.85 -0.27 -3.52
C THR A 144 -8.85 -1.08 -4.33
N LEU A 145 -9.25 -2.24 -3.83
CA LEU A 145 -10.28 -3.07 -4.47
C LEU A 145 -11.69 -2.60 -4.11
N ALA A 146 -12.67 -2.98 -4.94
CA ALA A 146 -14.07 -2.71 -4.66
C ALA A 146 -14.50 -3.41 -3.35
N ALA A 147 -15.16 -2.66 -2.47
CA ALA A 147 -15.66 -3.14 -1.19
C ALA A 147 -17.01 -3.84 -1.34
N ALA A 148 -17.31 -4.76 -0.42
CA ALA A 148 -18.67 -5.26 -0.25
C ALA A 148 -19.64 -4.10 0.03
N THR A 149 -20.87 -4.24 -0.43
CA THR A 149 -21.95 -3.26 -0.19
C THR A 149 -23.08 -3.90 0.59
N VAL A 150 -23.80 -3.07 1.34
CA VAL A 150 -25.04 -3.47 2.01
C VAL A 150 -26.13 -2.44 1.70
N SER A 151 -27.38 -2.90 1.60
CA SER A 151 -28.54 -2.03 1.45
C SER A 151 -29.73 -2.59 2.23
N GLY A 152 -30.57 -1.71 2.76
CA GLY A 152 -31.75 -2.07 3.53
C GLY A 152 -33.00 -1.37 3.01
N ALA A 153 -34.14 -2.04 3.07
CA ALA A 153 -35.43 -1.48 2.73
C ALA A 153 -36.50 -1.94 3.74
N ILE A 154 -37.24 -0.97 4.28
CA ILE A 154 -38.40 -1.25 5.13
C ILE A 154 -39.61 -1.51 4.23
N THR A 155 -40.29 -2.61 4.48
CA THR A 155 -41.56 -2.96 3.82
C THR A 155 -42.68 -2.99 4.84
N CYS A 156 -43.82 -2.44 4.45
CA CYS A 156 -45.01 -2.31 5.30
C CYS A 156 -46.19 -3.00 4.62
N SER A 157 -46.79 -3.98 5.31
CA SER A 157 -47.92 -4.74 4.77
C SER A 157 -49.20 -3.89 4.60
N THR A 158 -49.43 -2.94 5.52
CA THR A 158 -50.55 -2.00 5.46
C THR A 158 -50.06 -0.58 5.75
N PRO A 159 -49.76 0.22 4.69
CA PRO A 159 -49.36 1.60 4.85
C PRO A 159 -50.42 2.44 5.56
N GLY A 160 -49.98 3.23 6.53
CA GLY A 160 -50.76 4.28 7.18
C GLY A 160 -50.54 5.64 6.54
N GLN A 161 -50.91 6.70 7.26
CA GLN A 161 -50.68 8.09 6.84
C GLN A 161 -49.32 8.60 7.33
N ASN A 162 -48.74 9.57 6.61
CA ASN A 162 -47.50 10.26 6.99
C ASN A 162 -46.29 9.33 7.27
N GLY A 163 -46.15 8.24 6.50
CA GLY A 163 -45.03 7.30 6.62
C GLY A 163 -45.19 6.25 7.73
N TRP A 164 -46.30 6.26 8.48
CA TRP A 164 -46.59 5.23 9.47
C TRP A 164 -46.99 3.91 8.81
N CYS A 165 -46.62 2.79 9.44
CA CYS A 165 -47.14 1.48 9.09
C CYS A 165 -48.19 1.05 10.12
N VAL A 166 -49.37 0.62 9.65
CA VAL A 166 -50.45 0.12 10.52
C VAL A 166 -50.42 -1.40 10.61
N GLY A 167 -49.94 -2.06 9.56
CA GLY A 167 -49.69 -3.49 9.56
C GLY A 167 -48.28 -3.84 10.06
N PRO A 168 -47.93 -5.13 10.12
CA PRO A 168 -46.55 -5.55 10.32
C PRO A 168 -45.60 -4.91 9.31
N ALA A 169 -44.48 -4.38 9.81
CA ALA A 169 -43.38 -3.87 9.02
C ALA A 169 -42.12 -4.70 9.28
N VAL A 170 -41.31 -4.88 8.24
CA VAL A 170 -40.03 -5.58 8.34
C VAL A 170 -38.95 -4.86 7.56
N LEU A 171 -37.72 -4.95 8.05
CA LEU A 171 -36.51 -4.59 7.33
C LEU A 171 -36.04 -5.80 6.51
N ASN A 172 -35.75 -5.57 5.23
CA ASN A 172 -35.04 -6.52 4.38
C ASN A 172 -33.67 -5.93 4.05
N VAL A 173 -32.61 -6.68 4.32
CA VAL A 173 -31.22 -6.27 4.06
C VAL A 173 -30.63 -7.19 3.01
N SER A 174 -29.86 -6.62 2.08
CA SER A 174 -29.09 -7.37 1.09
C SER A 174 -27.64 -6.91 1.08
N GLY A 175 -26.73 -7.86 0.93
CA GLY A 175 -25.30 -7.64 0.74
C GLY A 175 -24.87 -8.02 -0.67
N SER A 176 -23.78 -7.43 -1.16
CA SER A 176 -23.16 -7.83 -2.42
C SER A 176 -21.65 -7.79 -2.31
N GLU A 177 -21.00 -8.86 -2.74
CA GLU A 177 -19.54 -8.97 -2.84
C GLU A 177 -19.12 -8.81 -4.30
N PRO A 178 -18.45 -7.71 -4.69
CA PRO A 178 -18.07 -7.49 -6.08
C PRO A 178 -16.85 -8.29 -6.54
N LEU A 179 -16.03 -8.83 -5.63
CA LEU A 179 -14.82 -9.56 -6.00
C LEU A 179 -15.12 -11.02 -6.35
N SER A 180 -14.62 -11.48 -7.50
CA SER A 180 -14.77 -12.87 -7.93
C SER A 180 -14.09 -13.83 -6.95
N GLY A 181 -14.75 -14.94 -6.65
CA GLY A 181 -14.26 -15.94 -5.69
C GLY A 181 -14.57 -15.62 -4.23
N TYR A 182 -15.14 -14.44 -3.95
CA TYR A 182 -15.60 -14.05 -2.63
C TYR A 182 -17.13 -13.95 -2.60
N SER A 183 -17.70 -14.14 -1.42
CA SER A 183 -19.13 -13.97 -1.11
C SER A 183 -19.33 -13.24 0.21
N ILE A 184 -20.57 -12.79 0.44
CA ILE A 184 -21.02 -12.37 1.77
C ILE A 184 -21.24 -13.64 2.63
N LEU A 185 -20.73 -13.61 3.85
CA LEU A 185 -20.86 -14.70 4.83
C LEU A 185 -22.08 -14.50 5.73
N THR A 186 -22.26 -13.27 6.22
CA THR A 186 -23.35 -12.90 7.11
C THR A 186 -23.67 -11.43 6.94
N LEU A 187 -24.92 -11.08 7.21
CA LEU A 187 -25.36 -9.70 7.45
C LEU A 187 -25.57 -9.55 8.95
N GLU A 188 -24.96 -8.53 9.53
CA GLU A 188 -25.04 -8.23 10.95
C GLU A 188 -25.58 -6.81 11.14
N GLY A 189 -26.20 -6.56 12.29
CA GLY A 189 -26.69 -5.23 12.59
C GLY A 189 -27.28 -5.11 13.98
N THR A 190 -27.85 -3.93 14.23
CA THR A 190 -28.60 -3.61 15.44
C THR A 190 -29.91 -2.91 15.10
N ARG A 191 -30.92 -3.14 15.94
CA ARG A 191 -32.23 -2.48 15.96
C ARG A 191 -32.44 -1.89 17.34
N ASN A 192 -32.42 -0.57 17.48
CA ASN A 192 -32.51 0.10 18.79
C ASN A 192 -31.47 -0.43 19.81
N GLY A 193 -30.27 -0.78 19.32
CA GLY A 193 -29.21 -1.40 20.11
C GLY A 193 -29.32 -2.92 20.30
N GLU A 194 -30.44 -3.56 19.93
CA GLU A 194 -30.56 -5.02 19.94
C GLU A 194 -29.93 -5.62 18.70
N SER A 195 -29.03 -6.57 18.88
CA SER A 195 -28.30 -7.24 17.80
C SER A 195 -29.17 -8.19 16.98
N PHE A 196 -28.95 -8.22 15.66
CA PHE A 196 -29.45 -9.27 14.78
C PHE A 196 -28.37 -9.69 13.78
N ALA A 197 -28.47 -10.94 13.31
CA ALA A 197 -27.60 -11.47 12.26
C ALA A 197 -28.35 -12.49 11.39
N CYS A 198 -28.05 -12.52 10.09
CA CYS A 198 -28.54 -13.56 9.18
C CYS A 198 -27.39 -14.12 8.34
N PRO A 199 -27.27 -15.46 8.23
CA PRO A 199 -26.28 -16.07 7.35
C PRO A 199 -26.59 -15.77 5.88
N GLY A 200 -25.54 -15.61 5.09
CA GLY A 200 -25.64 -15.32 3.65
C GLY A 200 -25.73 -13.83 3.33
N ASP A 201 -26.17 -13.53 2.12
CA ASP A 201 -26.25 -12.19 1.52
C ASP A 201 -27.63 -11.53 1.64
N HIS A 202 -28.59 -12.19 2.30
CA HIS A 202 -29.95 -11.69 2.46
C HIS A 202 -30.50 -11.91 3.89
N CYS A 203 -30.92 -10.83 4.54
CA CYS A 203 -31.78 -10.87 5.72
C CYS A 203 -33.19 -10.49 5.27
N SER A 204 -34.13 -11.42 5.36
CA SER A 204 -35.54 -11.12 5.16
C SER A 204 -36.26 -11.05 6.49
N ASN A 205 -37.30 -10.22 6.57
CA ASN A 205 -38.23 -10.21 7.69
C ASN A 205 -37.63 -9.85 9.05
N VAL A 206 -36.62 -8.97 9.11
CA VAL A 206 -36.13 -8.45 10.40
C VAL A 206 -37.25 -7.59 11.01
N PRO A 207 -37.84 -7.99 12.14
CA PRO A 207 -39.04 -7.34 12.66
C PRO A 207 -38.74 -5.92 13.13
N LEU A 208 -39.70 -5.01 12.96
CA LEU A 208 -39.66 -3.69 13.58
C LEU A 208 -40.37 -3.71 14.95
N SER A 209 -39.87 -2.90 15.88
CA SER A 209 -40.59 -2.55 17.11
C SER A 209 -41.64 -1.48 16.82
N GLU A 210 -42.66 -1.38 17.67
CA GLU A 210 -43.63 -0.29 17.57
C GLU A 210 -42.94 1.07 17.75
N GLY A 211 -43.35 2.06 16.94
CA GLY A 211 -42.77 3.40 16.95
C GLY A 211 -41.51 3.54 16.11
N SER A 212 -40.57 4.36 16.57
CA SER A 212 -39.32 4.62 15.87
C SER A 212 -38.36 3.45 15.99
N ASN A 213 -37.70 3.10 14.90
CA ASN A 213 -36.63 2.12 14.87
C ASN A 213 -35.37 2.81 14.35
N ASP A 214 -34.24 2.53 14.98
CA ASP A 214 -32.91 2.91 14.51
C ASP A 214 -32.18 1.64 14.11
N PHE A 215 -31.92 1.49 12.81
CA PHE A 215 -31.18 0.36 12.27
C PHE A 215 -29.78 0.76 11.84
N GLN A 216 -28.81 -0.09 12.21
CA GLN A 216 -27.47 -0.08 11.65
C GLN A 216 -27.12 -1.49 11.21
N PHE A 217 -26.53 -1.65 10.03
CA PHE A 217 -26.21 -2.98 9.50
C PHE A 217 -25.02 -2.96 8.54
N TRP A 218 -24.32 -4.07 8.45
CA TRP A 218 -23.17 -4.28 7.56
C TRP A 218 -23.13 -5.71 7.04
N ALA A 219 -22.42 -5.91 5.95
CA ALA A 219 -22.17 -7.23 5.38
C ALA A 219 -20.74 -7.68 5.73
N ILE A 220 -20.59 -8.90 6.23
CA ILE A 220 -19.29 -9.53 6.45
C ILE A 220 -18.89 -10.29 5.19
N SER A 221 -17.74 -9.96 4.61
CA SER A 221 -17.22 -10.61 3.43
C SER A 221 -16.24 -11.74 3.78
N SER A 222 -16.28 -12.80 2.98
CA SER A 222 -15.23 -13.84 2.98
C SER A 222 -13.84 -13.33 2.59
N TYR A 223 -13.74 -12.09 2.07
CA TYR A 223 -12.45 -11.40 1.91
C TYR A 223 -11.75 -11.14 3.25
N GLY A 224 -12.50 -11.10 4.36
CA GLY A 224 -11.98 -10.85 5.70
C GLY A 224 -12.21 -9.43 6.21
N ASP A 225 -13.10 -8.67 5.57
CA ASP A 225 -13.52 -7.32 5.97
C ASP A 225 -15.05 -7.19 5.98
N SER A 226 -15.56 -6.00 6.33
CA SER A 226 -16.99 -5.70 6.24
C SER A 226 -17.28 -4.62 5.20
N SER A 227 -18.53 -4.53 4.75
CA SER A 227 -19.01 -3.38 3.98
C SER A 227 -18.90 -2.09 4.79
N ALA A 228 -19.14 -0.95 4.13
CA ALA A 228 -19.56 0.24 4.87
C ALA A 228 -20.87 -0.05 5.61
N MET A 229 -21.03 0.55 6.80
CA MET A 229 -22.25 0.43 7.58
C MET A 229 -23.39 1.23 6.94
N GLY A 230 -24.51 0.56 6.73
CA GLY A 230 -25.78 1.14 6.29
C GLY A 230 -26.72 1.41 7.47
N SER A 231 -27.78 2.16 7.19
CA SER A 231 -28.87 2.45 8.12
C SER A 231 -30.22 2.50 7.41
N ALA A 232 -31.30 2.40 8.19
CA ALA A 232 -32.69 2.49 7.71
C ALA A 232 -33.62 3.00 8.81
#